data_AF-A0A653CQ61-F1
#
_entry.id   AF-A0A653CQ61-F1
#
_cell.length_a   1.000
_cell.length_b   1.000
_cell.length_c   1.000
_cell.angle_alpha   90.00
_cell.angle_beta   90.00
_cell.angle_gamma   90.00
#
_symmetry.space_group_name_H-M   'P 1'
#
loop_
_entity.id
_entity.type
_entity.pdbx_description
1 polymer ?
#
loop_
_entity_poly.entity_id
_entity_poly.type
_entity_poly.pdbx_seq_one_letter_code
_entity_poly.pdbx_strand_id
1 'polypeptide(L)'
;MFIFYHMVNNISWDFIRESCEINEVFTDFMALLENSFLSAFPEKTYTVRSDNSLNIAWFTEELRTMREHLNFLSELKQHHTLPWIEDEIKRYRKLYKQATKDAKIKANNKLIQTSTNPPKTMWKIINNYRGKKGENNKVSITPDDFNKYFSNVASNIIHTIPSPDRDPLDYLQDHQKITLILRKLLILK
;
A
#
# COMPACT_ATOMS: atom_id res chain seq x y z
N MET A 1 -24.89 11.14 -8.61
CA MET A 1 -26.19 10.53 -8.29
C MET A 1 -27.05 11.42 -7.39
N PHE A 2 -26.60 11.82 -6.19
CA PHE A 2 -27.38 12.72 -5.30
C PHE A 2 -27.71 14.09 -5.93
N ILE A 3 -26.76 14.69 -6.64
CA ILE A 3 -26.95 15.98 -7.34
C ILE A 3 -28.03 15.88 -8.42
N PHE A 4 -27.98 14.83 -9.24
CA PHE A 4 -28.99 14.56 -10.28
C PHE A 4 -30.39 14.40 -9.68
N TYR A 5 -30.50 13.59 -8.63
CA TYR A 5 -31.76 13.39 -7.92
C TYR A 5 -32.35 14.70 -7.39
N HIS A 6 -31.52 15.55 -6.77
CA HIS A 6 -31.94 16.85 -6.28
C HIS A 6 -32.41 17.79 -7.40
N MET A 7 -31.75 17.80 -8.57
CA MET A 7 -32.15 18.61 -9.72
C MET A 7 -33.51 18.18 -10.27
N VAL A 8 -33.71 16.88 -10.50
CA VAL A 8 -34.97 16.33 -11.02
C VAL A 8 -36.12 16.55 -10.03
N ASN A 9 -35.86 16.46 -8.73
CA ASN A 9 -36.89 16.64 -7.70
C ASN A 9 -37.38 18.09 -7.56
N ASN A 10 -36.57 19.07 -7.95
CA ASN A 10 -36.91 20.50 -7.82
C ASN A 10 -37.47 21.11 -9.11
N ILE A 11 -37.60 20.31 -10.18
CA ILE A 11 -38.24 20.71 -11.42
C ILE A 11 -39.77 20.73 -11.22
N SER A 12 -40.43 21.83 -11.62
CA SER A 12 -41.88 21.84 -11.79
C SER A 12 -42.24 21.13 -13.10
N TRP A 13 -43.23 20.23 -13.02
CA TRP A 13 -43.76 19.47 -14.15
C TRP A 13 -45.07 20.04 -14.69
N ASP A 14 -45.45 21.25 -14.26
CA ASP A 14 -46.74 21.86 -14.61
C ASP A 14 -46.86 22.13 -16.12
N PHE A 15 -45.73 22.38 -16.80
CA PHE A 15 -45.66 22.58 -18.26
C PHE A 15 -46.21 21.39 -19.08
N ILE A 16 -46.19 20.16 -18.52
CA ILE A 16 -46.75 18.97 -19.18
C ILE A 16 -48.27 19.11 -19.41
N ARG A 17 -48.94 19.92 -18.57
CA ARG A 17 -50.40 20.13 -18.61
C ARG A 17 -50.81 21.38 -19.37
N GLU A 18 -49.87 22.24 -19.74
CA GLU A 18 -50.15 23.57 -20.29
C GLU A 18 -50.16 23.63 -21.82
N SER A 19 -49.53 22.68 -22.51
CA SER A 19 -49.46 22.66 -23.98
C SER A 19 -50.38 21.58 -24.60
N CYS A 20 -50.97 21.91 -25.77
CA CYS A 20 -51.78 20.98 -26.56
C CYS A 20 -50.95 20.13 -27.54
N GLU A 21 -49.69 20.50 -27.79
CA GLU A 21 -48.81 19.80 -28.75
C GLU A 21 -47.89 18.81 -28.02
N ILE A 22 -48.26 17.53 -28.09
CA ILE A 22 -47.60 16.44 -27.37
C ILE A 22 -46.11 16.32 -27.73
N ASN A 23 -45.76 16.55 -29.00
CA ASN A 23 -44.37 16.45 -29.46
C ASN A 23 -43.47 17.54 -28.87
N GLU A 24 -44.01 18.75 -28.68
CA GLU A 24 -43.29 19.86 -28.06
C GLU A 24 -43.06 19.57 -26.58
N VAL A 25 -44.12 19.16 -25.86
CA VAL A 25 -44.03 18.76 -24.44
C VAL A 25 -43.02 17.63 -24.23
N PHE A 26 -43.01 16.63 -25.10
CA PHE A 26 -42.06 15.52 -25.02
C PHE A 26 -40.61 16.00 -25.26
N THR A 27 -40.42 16.92 -26.19
CA THR A 27 -39.09 17.47 -26.49
C THR A 27 -38.55 18.28 -25.32
N ASP A 28 -39.39 19.14 -24.73
CA ASP A 28 -39.03 19.95 -23.57
C ASP A 28 -38.74 19.08 -22.34
N PHE A 29 -39.55 18.03 -22.13
CA PHE A 29 -39.31 17.03 -21.08
C PHE A 29 -37.94 16.36 -21.23
N MET A 30 -37.63 15.86 -22.43
CA MET A 30 -36.36 15.18 -22.69
C MET A 30 -35.17 16.13 -22.56
N ALA A 31 -35.29 17.36 -23.06
CA ALA A 31 -34.26 18.38 -22.95
C ALA A 31 -33.95 18.72 -21.49
N LEU A 32 -34.98 18.82 -20.64
CA LEU A 32 -34.82 19.13 -19.23
C LEU A 32 -34.09 18.01 -18.46
N LEU A 33 -34.43 16.75 -18.77
CA LEU A 33 -33.73 15.59 -18.21
C LEU A 33 -32.28 15.49 -18.67
N GLU A 34 -32.02 15.70 -19.96
CA GLU A 34 -30.68 15.71 -20.53
C GLU A 34 -29.82 16.82 -19.90
N ASN A 35 -30.35 18.03 -19.79
CA ASN A 35 -29.67 19.15 -19.13
C ASN A 35 -29.34 18.86 -17.67
N SER A 36 -30.29 18.25 -16.94
CA SER A 36 -30.07 17.83 -15.55
C SER A 36 -28.99 16.76 -15.46
N PHE A 37 -28.96 15.83 -16.42
CA PHE A 37 -27.96 14.78 -16.49
C PHE A 37 -26.57 15.34 -16.77
N LEU A 38 -26.40 16.14 -17.82
CA LEU A 38 -25.12 16.74 -18.18
C LEU A 38 -24.57 17.64 -17.07
N SER A 39 -25.45 18.37 -16.38
CA SER A 39 -25.07 19.21 -15.24
C SER A 39 -24.62 18.40 -14.03
N ALA A 40 -25.28 17.28 -13.74
CA ALA A 40 -24.94 16.43 -12.60
C ALA A 40 -23.75 15.51 -12.86
N PHE A 41 -23.46 15.20 -14.12
CA PHE A 41 -22.40 14.32 -14.57
C PHE A 41 -21.51 15.00 -15.64
N PRO A 42 -20.77 16.06 -15.28
CA PRO A 42 -19.94 16.77 -16.24
C PRO A 42 -18.85 15.84 -16.78
N GLU A 43 -18.66 15.87 -18.10
CA GLU A 43 -17.58 15.14 -18.75
C GLU A 43 -16.23 15.70 -18.26
N LYS A 44 -15.41 14.83 -17.68
CA LYS A 44 -14.07 15.20 -17.21
C LYS A 44 -13.04 14.68 -18.17
N THR A 45 -12.39 15.58 -18.90
CA THR A 45 -11.17 15.27 -19.62
C THR A 45 -10.03 15.10 -18.61
N TYR A 46 -9.31 13.98 -18.68
CA TYR A 46 -8.08 13.79 -17.92
C TYR A 46 -6.89 13.77 -18.87
N THR A 47 -5.85 14.52 -18.54
CA THR A 47 -4.57 14.42 -19.23
C THR A 47 -3.84 13.19 -18.73
N VAL A 48 -3.60 12.21 -19.61
CA VAL A 48 -2.65 11.13 -19.31
C VAL A 48 -1.27 11.76 -19.20
N ARG A 49 -0.68 11.70 -18.01
CA ARG A 49 0.67 12.25 -17.82
C ARG A 49 1.66 11.51 -18.70
N SER A 50 2.54 12.27 -19.36
CA SER A 50 3.64 11.72 -20.17
C SER A 50 4.72 11.05 -19.33
N ASP A 51 4.79 11.30 -18.01
CA ASP A 51 5.69 10.63 -17.07
C ASP A 51 5.34 9.15 -16.85
N ASN A 52 4.12 8.75 -17.21
CA ASN A 52 3.70 7.37 -17.38
C ASN A 52 4.27 6.74 -18.67
N SER A 53 5.36 7.30 -19.22
CA SER A 53 6.05 6.90 -20.46
C SER A 53 6.43 5.43 -20.52
N LEU A 54 6.43 4.75 -19.37
CA LEU A 54 6.35 3.30 -19.34
C LEU A 54 4.88 2.90 -19.51
N ASN A 55 4.33 3.19 -20.69
CA ASN A 55 3.02 2.74 -21.12
C ASN A 55 3.13 1.24 -21.40
N ILE A 56 3.36 0.47 -20.33
CA ILE A 56 3.52 -0.97 -20.37
C ILE A 56 2.11 -1.50 -20.60
N ALA A 57 1.76 -1.67 -21.87
CA ALA A 57 0.54 -2.30 -22.34
C ALA A 57 0.59 -3.82 -22.05
N TRP A 58 0.69 -4.18 -20.77
CA TRP A 58 0.58 -5.57 -20.32
C TRP A 58 -0.87 -6.05 -20.35
N PHE A 59 -1.84 -5.12 -20.35
CA PHE A 59 -3.26 -5.45 -20.41
C PHE A 59 -3.67 -5.69 -21.88
N THR A 60 -3.78 -6.96 -22.25
CA THR A 60 -4.12 -7.42 -23.59
C THR A 60 -5.63 -7.63 -23.75
N GLU A 61 -6.08 -7.74 -25.00
CA GLU A 61 -7.47 -8.07 -25.30
C GLU A 61 -7.88 -9.45 -24.75
N GLU A 62 -6.96 -10.42 -24.76
CA GLU A 62 -7.18 -11.72 -24.12
C GLU A 62 -7.49 -11.58 -22.61
N LEU A 63 -6.73 -10.75 -21.89
CA LEU A 63 -7.00 -10.48 -20.47
C LEU A 63 -8.33 -9.74 -20.26
N ARG A 64 -8.74 -8.90 -21.21
CA ARG A 64 -10.08 -8.27 -21.20
C ARG A 64 -11.16 -9.35 -21.29
N THR A 65 -11.07 -10.23 -22.28
CA THR A 65 -12.03 -11.33 -22.46
C THR A 65 -12.09 -12.22 -21.22
N MET A 66 -10.94 -12.54 -20.62
CA MET A 66 -10.91 -13.31 -19.37
C MET A 66 -11.63 -12.58 -18.22
N ARG A 67 -11.43 -11.27 -18.07
CA ARG A 67 -12.12 -10.49 -17.05
C ARG A 67 -13.64 -10.47 -17.28
N GLU A 68 -14.06 -10.28 -18.52
CA GLU A 68 -15.49 -10.27 -18.90
C GLU A 68 -16.15 -11.63 -18.64
N HIS A 69 -15.46 -12.73 -18.95
CA HIS A 69 -15.94 -14.06 -18.63
C HIS A 69 -16.09 -14.27 -17.11
N LEU A 70 -15.15 -13.77 -16.31
CA LEU A 70 -15.22 -13.86 -14.85
C LEU A 70 -16.36 -13.02 -14.27
N ASN A 71 -16.64 -11.85 -14.86
CA ASN A 71 -17.81 -11.05 -14.52
C ASN A 71 -19.10 -11.80 -14.86
N PHE A 72 -19.19 -12.37 -16.05
CA PHE A 72 -20.32 -13.21 -16.47
C PHE A 72 -20.57 -14.37 -15.50
N LEU A 73 -19.54 -15.12 -15.09
CA LEU A 73 -19.70 -16.19 -14.10
C LEU A 73 -20.19 -15.67 -12.75
N SER A 74 -19.75 -14.47 -12.36
CA SER A 74 -20.17 -13.83 -11.10
C SER A 74 -21.63 -13.38 -11.15
N GLU A 75 -22.08 -12.84 -12.28
CA GLU A 75 -23.48 -12.52 -12.56
C GLU A 75 -24.34 -13.79 -12.61
N LEU A 76 -23.87 -14.85 -13.26
CA LEU A 76 -24.56 -16.13 -13.34
C LEU A 76 -24.80 -16.71 -11.94
N LYS A 77 -23.80 -16.64 -11.05
CA LYS A 77 -23.94 -17.04 -9.64
C LYS A 77 -25.00 -16.21 -8.90
N GLN A 78 -25.14 -14.92 -9.22
CA GLN A 78 -26.10 -14.05 -8.56
C GLN A 78 -27.55 -14.40 -8.94
N HIS A 79 -27.78 -14.82 -10.18
CA HIS A 79 -29.10 -15.13 -10.70
C HIS A 79 -29.50 -16.61 -10.61
N HIS A 80 -28.54 -17.52 -10.47
CA HIS A 80 -28.79 -18.96 -10.46
C HIS A 80 -27.99 -19.70 -9.39
N THR A 81 -28.68 -20.59 -8.67
CA THR A 81 -28.05 -21.49 -7.69
C THR A 81 -27.57 -22.76 -8.39
N LEU A 82 -26.34 -22.74 -8.89
CA LEU A 82 -25.69 -23.86 -9.56
C LEU A 82 -24.62 -24.47 -8.63
N PRO A 83 -24.65 -25.77 -8.31
CA PRO A 83 -23.70 -26.37 -7.36
C PRO A 83 -22.22 -26.24 -7.77
N TRP A 84 -21.94 -26.15 -9.07
CA TRP A 84 -20.59 -26.13 -9.64
C TRP A 84 -20.02 -24.73 -9.88
N ILE A 85 -20.83 -23.67 -9.79
CA ILE A 85 -20.43 -22.32 -10.22
C ILE A 85 -19.32 -21.72 -9.34
N GLU A 86 -19.33 -22.03 -8.04
CA GLU A 86 -18.34 -21.51 -7.10
C GLU A 86 -16.93 -22.05 -7.41
N ASP A 87 -16.85 -23.35 -7.64
CA ASP A 87 -15.60 -24.02 -7.99
C ASP A 87 -15.07 -23.54 -9.34
N GLU A 88 -15.97 -23.31 -10.29
CA GLU A 88 -15.62 -22.79 -11.60
C GLU A 88 -15.10 -21.34 -11.53
N ILE A 89 -15.77 -20.46 -10.78
CA ILE A 89 -15.28 -19.09 -10.52
C ILE A 89 -13.91 -19.12 -9.86
N LYS A 90 -13.71 -19.98 -8.85
CA LYS A 90 -12.43 -20.11 -8.13
C LYS A 90 -11.32 -20.60 -9.06
N ARG A 91 -11.59 -21.60 -9.89
CA ARG A 91 -10.68 -22.11 -10.92
C ARG A 91 -10.33 -21.03 -11.92
N TYR A 92 -11.33 -20.32 -12.45
CA TYR A 92 -11.12 -19.28 -13.46
C TYR A 92 -10.38 -18.05 -12.91
N ARG A 93 -10.66 -17.64 -11.66
CA ARG A 93 -9.89 -16.61 -10.95
C ARG A 93 -8.40 -16.95 -10.87
N LYS A 94 -8.07 -18.21 -10.60
CA LYS A 94 -6.68 -18.68 -10.57
C LYS A 94 -6.03 -18.56 -11.95
N LEU A 95 -6.72 -18.98 -13.00
CA LEU A 95 -6.24 -18.85 -14.39
C LEU A 95 -6.02 -17.39 -14.78
N TYR A 96 -7.01 -16.53 -14.54
CA TYR A 96 -6.90 -15.09 -14.83
C TYR A 96 -5.75 -14.42 -14.08
N LYS A 97 -5.56 -14.76 -12.80
CA LYS A 97 -4.44 -14.25 -12.00
C LYS A 97 -3.08 -14.69 -12.58
N GLN A 98 -2.98 -15.94 -13.03
CA GLN A 98 -1.78 -16.47 -13.64
C GLN A 98 -1.49 -15.77 -14.99
N ALA A 99 -2.48 -15.67 -15.88
CA ALA A 99 -2.36 -14.98 -17.15
C ALA A 99 -1.95 -13.50 -16.96
N THR A 100 -2.54 -12.83 -15.96
CA THR A 100 -2.18 -11.44 -15.61
C THR A 100 -0.71 -11.33 -15.17
N LYS A 101 -0.24 -12.28 -14.36
CA LYS A 101 1.16 -12.31 -13.92
C LYS A 101 2.10 -12.50 -15.12
N ASP A 102 1.78 -13.44 -15.99
CA ASP A 102 2.61 -13.78 -17.16
C ASP A 102 2.65 -12.63 -18.17
N ALA A 103 1.52 -11.97 -18.41
CA ALA A 103 1.45 -10.79 -19.27
C ALA A 103 2.30 -9.62 -18.74
N LYS A 104 2.28 -9.36 -17.42
CA LYS A 104 3.14 -8.35 -16.79
C LYS A 104 4.62 -8.68 -16.96
N ILE A 105 5.01 -9.93 -16.71
CA ILE A 105 6.39 -10.40 -16.91
C ILE A 105 6.81 -10.21 -18.36
N LYS A 106 5.99 -10.68 -19.31
CA LYS A 106 6.25 -10.57 -20.75
C LYS A 106 6.41 -9.11 -21.19
N ALA A 107 5.56 -8.21 -20.71
CA ALA A 107 5.62 -6.80 -21.06
C ALA A 107 6.88 -6.12 -20.50
N ASN A 108 7.25 -6.42 -19.25
CA ASN A 108 8.49 -5.92 -18.65
C ASN A 108 9.73 -6.46 -19.39
N ASN A 109 9.75 -7.75 -19.73
CA ASN A 109 10.84 -8.37 -20.48
C ASN A 109 11.00 -7.71 -21.85
N LYS A 110 9.89 -7.52 -22.59
CA LYS A 110 9.88 -6.84 -23.89
C LYS A 110 10.43 -5.42 -23.76
N LEU A 111 10.00 -4.67 -22.75
CA LEU A 111 10.46 -3.31 -22.49
C LEU A 111 11.98 -3.27 -22.21
N ILE A 112 12.50 -4.16 -21.38
CA ILE A 112 13.94 -4.22 -21.07
C ILE A 112 14.74 -4.55 -22.33
N GLN A 113 14.32 -5.56 -23.10
CA GLN A 113 14.99 -6.03 -24.32
C GLN A 113 15.01 -4.99 -25.44
N THR A 114 13.94 -4.20 -25.58
CA THR A 114 13.81 -3.17 -26.63
C THR A 114 14.42 -1.83 -26.24
N SER A 115 14.84 -1.65 -24.98
CA SER A 115 15.38 -0.38 -24.50
C SER A 115 16.84 -0.17 -24.88
N THR A 116 17.22 1.09 -25.12
CA THR A 116 18.60 1.48 -25.42
C THR A 116 19.57 1.18 -24.28
N ASN A 117 19.09 1.17 -23.03
CA ASN A 117 19.91 0.87 -21.85
C ASN A 117 19.15 -0.09 -20.91
N PRO A 118 19.30 -1.42 -21.09
CA PRO A 118 18.57 -2.42 -20.32
C PRO A 118 18.77 -2.34 -18.79
N PRO A 119 20.00 -2.17 -18.26
CA PRO A 119 20.19 -2.02 -16.82
C PRO A 119 19.46 -0.81 -16.22
N LYS A 120 19.53 0.35 -16.89
CA LYS A 120 18.82 1.56 -16.44
C LYS A 120 17.30 1.38 -16.49
N THR A 121 16.78 0.74 -17.54
CA THR A 121 15.36 0.42 -17.68
C THR A 121 14.89 -0.54 -16.58
N MET A 122 15.67 -1.58 -16.28
CA MET A 122 15.41 -2.51 -15.17
C MET A 122 15.30 -1.75 -13.84
N TRP A 123 16.28 -0.90 -13.52
CA TRP A 123 16.26 -0.10 -12.29
C TRP A 123 15.07 0.86 -12.23
N LYS A 124 14.67 1.47 -13.36
CA LYS A 124 13.45 2.28 -13.43
C LYS A 124 12.21 1.46 -13.10
N ILE A 125 12.08 0.26 -13.66
CA ILE A 125 10.95 -0.66 -13.38
C ILE A 125 10.91 -0.98 -11.88
N ILE A 126 12.04 -1.37 -11.29
CA ILE A 126 12.14 -1.69 -9.84
C ILE A 126 11.74 -0.48 -9.00
N ASN A 127 12.26 0.71 -9.31
CA ASN A 127 11.97 1.92 -8.56
C ASN A 127 10.48 2.31 -8.63
N ASN A 128 9.81 2.06 -9.76
CA ASN A 128 8.37 2.29 -9.88
C ASN A 128 7.53 1.36 -9.00
N TYR A 129 7.96 0.11 -8.79
CA TYR A 129 7.27 -0.82 -7.88
C TYR A 129 7.56 -0.58 -6.40
N ARG A 130 8.63 0.15 -6.06
CA ARG A 130 9.08 0.38 -4.68
C ARG A 130 8.22 1.37 -3.89
N GLY A 131 7.25 2.05 -4.53
CA GLY A 131 6.40 3.07 -3.91
C GLY A 131 7.15 4.38 -3.62
N LYS A 132 6.46 5.39 -3.07
CA LYS A 132 7.06 6.68 -2.71
C LYS A 132 8.31 6.43 -1.85
N LYS A 133 9.44 7.06 -2.21
CA LYS A 133 10.60 7.13 -1.32
C LYS A 133 10.07 7.61 0.03
N GLY A 134 10.33 6.84 1.09
CA GLY A 134 10.04 7.29 2.45
C GLY A 134 10.52 8.72 2.58
N GLU A 135 9.73 9.57 3.24
CA GLU A 135 10.17 10.91 3.60
C GLU A 135 11.58 10.78 4.17
N ASN A 136 12.49 11.64 3.71
CA ASN A 136 13.80 11.76 4.32
C ASN A 136 13.53 12.26 5.75
N ASN A 137 13.25 11.34 6.67
CA ASN A 137 13.23 11.61 8.09
C ASN A 137 14.59 12.22 8.36
N LYS A 138 14.62 13.52 8.65
CA LYS A 138 15.83 14.20 9.07
C LYS A 138 16.29 13.48 10.34
N VAL A 139 17.26 12.59 10.20
CA VAL A 139 17.88 11.91 11.34
C VAL A 139 18.53 13.02 12.16
N SER A 140 18.10 13.19 13.42
CA SER A 140 18.58 14.28 14.28
C SER A 140 19.97 14.01 14.87
N ILE A 141 20.50 12.81 14.67
CA ILE A 141 21.78 12.36 15.20
C ILE A 141 22.76 12.28 14.04
N THR A 142 23.82 13.05 14.11
CA THR A 142 24.91 12.95 13.12
C THR A 142 25.77 11.72 13.40
N PRO A 143 26.51 11.20 12.40
CA PRO A 143 27.49 10.15 12.63
C PRO A 143 28.54 10.51 13.70
N ASP A 144 28.90 11.79 13.80
CA ASP A 144 29.84 12.28 14.80
C ASP A 144 29.24 12.24 16.21
N ASP A 145 27.96 12.61 16.38
CA ASP A 145 27.26 12.49 17.66
C ASP A 145 27.19 11.02 18.12
N PHE A 146 26.90 10.11 17.18
CA PHE A 146 26.88 8.67 17.44
C PHE A 146 28.25 8.15 17.89
N ASN A 147 29.30 8.47 17.13
CA ASN A 147 30.66 8.04 17.44
C ASN A 147 31.13 8.61 18.77
N LYS A 148 30.89 9.90 19.01
CA LYS A 148 31.25 10.58 20.26
C LYS A 148 30.56 9.94 21.47
N TYR A 149 29.30 9.54 21.34
CA TYR A 149 28.61 8.84 22.41
C TYR A 149 29.26 7.48 22.71
N PHE A 150 29.40 6.61 21.70
CA PHE A 150 29.87 5.25 21.91
C PHE A 150 31.36 5.17 22.29
N SER A 151 32.21 6.08 21.80
CA SER A 151 33.61 6.15 22.20
C SER A 151 33.82 6.60 23.66
N ASN A 152 32.87 7.37 24.22
CA ASN A 152 33.02 7.94 25.57
C ASN A 152 32.12 7.28 26.63
N VAL A 153 31.23 6.37 26.23
CA VAL A 153 30.25 5.79 27.16
C VAL A 153 30.90 5.07 28.34
N ALA A 154 31.99 4.33 28.11
CA ALA A 154 32.70 3.60 29.16
C ALA A 154 33.36 4.56 30.17
N SER A 155 34.04 5.60 29.69
CA SER A 155 34.66 6.62 30.53
C SER A 155 33.62 7.37 31.36
N ASN A 156 32.49 7.73 30.75
CA ASN A 156 31.40 8.41 31.43
C ASN A 156 30.79 7.54 32.54
N ILE A 157 30.62 6.22 32.30
CA ILE A 157 30.13 5.29 33.30
C ILE A 157 31.11 5.19 34.49
N ILE A 158 32.41 5.07 34.22
CA ILE A 158 33.44 4.99 35.28
C ILE A 158 33.40 6.24 36.17
N HIS A 159 33.23 7.42 35.60
CA HIS A 159 33.12 8.66 36.37
C HIS A 159 31.83 8.78 37.20
N THR A 160 30.78 8.03 36.87
CA THR A 160 29.54 7.99 37.65
C THR A 160 29.55 6.95 38.77
N ILE A 161 30.52 6.02 38.78
CA ILE A 161 30.65 5.05 39.86
C ILE A 161 31.30 5.74 41.06
N PRO A 162 30.66 5.77 42.24
CA PRO A 162 31.26 6.36 43.43
C PRO A 162 32.53 5.60 43.82
N SER A 163 33.54 6.32 44.28
CA SER A 163 34.77 5.70 44.77
C SER A 163 34.45 4.75 45.92
N PRO A 164 34.99 3.52 45.90
CA PRO A 164 34.76 2.57 46.98
C PRO A 164 35.34 3.12 48.28
N ASP A 165 34.55 3.05 49.35
CA ASP A 165 34.90 3.52 50.70
C ASP A 165 35.91 2.57 51.41
N ARG A 166 36.23 1.43 50.79
CA ARG A 166 37.16 0.41 51.33
C ARG A 166 38.10 -0.11 50.27
N ASP A 167 39.32 -0.43 50.69
CA ASP A 167 40.31 -1.10 49.85
C ASP A 167 39.81 -2.51 49.49
N PRO A 168 39.73 -2.88 48.20
CA PRO A 168 39.40 -4.24 47.78
C PRO A 168 40.26 -5.34 48.44
N LEU A 169 41.49 -5.03 48.84
CA LEU A 169 42.39 -5.97 49.53
C LEU A 169 41.97 -6.26 50.97
N ASP A 170 41.20 -5.39 51.61
CA ASP A 170 40.70 -5.63 52.97
C ASP A 170 39.71 -6.80 53.01
N TYR A 171 38.90 -6.97 51.96
CA TYR A 171 37.98 -8.10 51.81
C TYR A 171 38.70 -9.45 51.71
N LEU A 172 39.95 -9.45 51.22
CA LEU A 172 40.77 -10.67 51.12
C LEU A 172 41.36 -11.07 52.49
N GLN A 173 41.67 -10.09 53.36
CA GLN A 173 42.17 -10.37 54.71
C GLN A 173 41.09 -10.97 55.61
N ASP A 174 39.84 -10.51 55.51
CA ASP A 174 38.72 -11.06 56.27
C ASP A 174 38.43 -12.52 55.90
N HIS A 175 38.62 -12.89 54.63
CA HIS A 175 38.49 -14.27 54.17
C HIS A 175 39.54 -15.21 54.80
N GLN A 176 40.77 -14.74 55.01
CA GLN A 176 41.83 -15.51 55.66
C GLN A 176 41.56 -15.70 57.16
N LYS A 177 41.04 -14.68 57.84
CA LYS A 177 40.66 -14.76 59.27
C LYS A 177 39.52 -15.75 59.51
N ILE A 178 38.48 -15.74 58.68
CA ILE A 178 37.36 -16.71 58.77
C ILE A 178 37.88 -18.15 58.60
N THR A 179 38.78 -18.38 57.65
CA THR A 179 39.36 -19.70 57.40
C THR A 179 40.23 -20.19 58.57
N LEU A 180 40.97 -19.29 59.22
CA LEU A 180 41.77 -19.59 60.43
C LEU A 180 40.90 -19.92 61.66
N ILE A 181 39.77 -19.22 61.83
CA ILE A 181 38.82 -19.47 62.92
C ILE A 181 38.15 -20.85 62.74
N LEU A 182 37.72 -21.17 61.52
CA LEU A 182 37.11 -22.47 61.19
C LEU A 182 38.10 -23.63 61.38
N ARG A 183 39.38 -23.45 61.03
CA ARG A 183 40.43 -24.46 61.28
C ARG A 183 40.70 -24.68 62.77
N LYS A 184 40.68 -23.64 63.61
CA LYS A 184 40.86 -23.79 65.06
C LYS A 184 39.68 -24.51 65.73
N LEU A 185 38.45 -24.30 65.25
CA LEU A 185 37.24 -24.98 65.77
C LEU A 185 37.16 -26.47 65.41
N LEU A 186 37.75 -26.88 64.28
CA LEU A 186 37.78 -28.27 63.81
C LEU A 186 38.81 -29.15 64.53
N ILE A 187 39.81 -28.57 65.21
CA ILE A 187 40.87 -29.30 65.93
C ILE A 187 40.50 -29.52 67.42
N LEU A 188 39.42 -28.91 67.90
CA LEU A 188 38.94 -28.99 69.29
C LEU A 188 37.75 -29.95 69.51
N LYS A 189 37.45 -30.84 68.56
CA LYS A 189 36.49 -31.95 68.70
C LYS A 189 37.19 -33.27 68.46
#